data_AF-A0A6M2D064-F1
#
_entry.id   AF-A0A6M2D064-F1
#
_cell.length_a   1.000
_cell.length_b   1.000
_cell.length_c   1.000
_cell.angle_alpha   90.00
_cell.angle_beta   90.00
_cell.angle_gamma   90.00
#
_symmetry.space_group_name_H-M   'P 1'
#
loop_
_entity.id
_entity.type
_entity.pdbx_description
1 polymer ?
#
loop_
_entity_poly.entity_id
_entity_poly.type
_entity_poly.pdbx_seq_one_letter_code
_entity_poly.pdbx_strand_id
1 'polypeptide(L)'
;EVINSAGRVKDWFDEYQDFNPGNVDPFRVSPGRVVTHFTQVAWAETRYIGCGYTHYKLRNDDNPRFSYKKLFACNYAPGGNMIGKSMYKIGAACSACPMGTVCDKATGLCYTPGESDGLDSSGGSTRSPWGIIAFFLLGIIAMAAVCIGIIYVRSITLRSSYPTQEPCTS
;
A
#
# COMPACT_ATOMS: atom_id res chain seq x y z
N GLU A 1 -0.90 -23.53 -5.42
CA GLU A 1 0.43 -23.53 -4.77
C GLU A 1 0.53 -22.26 -3.93
N VAL A 2 0.78 -22.39 -2.62
CA VAL A 2 0.92 -21.26 -1.70
C VAL A 2 2.33 -20.70 -1.85
N ILE A 3 2.49 -19.37 -1.89
CA ILE A 3 3.83 -18.77 -1.95
C ILE A 3 4.57 -18.96 -0.62
N ASN A 4 5.83 -19.41 -0.68
CA ASN A 4 6.74 -19.39 0.47
C ASN A 4 7.36 -17.99 0.63
N SER A 5 6.58 -17.04 1.15
CA SER A 5 7.03 -15.65 1.35
C SER A 5 8.21 -15.55 2.32
N ALA A 6 8.20 -16.38 3.38
CA ALA A 6 9.30 -16.43 4.34
C ALA A 6 10.62 -16.85 3.69
N GLY A 7 10.58 -17.86 2.81
CA GLY A 7 11.74 -18.27 2.03
C GLY A 7 12.27 -17.14 1.14
N ARG A 8 11.39 -16.36 0.50
CA ARG A 8 11.81 -15.22 -0.33
C ARG A 8 12.48 -14.11 0.46
N VAL A 9 11.92 -13.76 1.61
CA VAL A 9 12.55 -12.77 2.51
C VAL A 9 13.86 -13.30 3.07
N LYS A 10 13.96 -14.60 3.36
CA LYS A 10 15.21 -15.22 3.79
C LYS A 10 16.28 -15.15 2.70
N ASP A 11 15.95 -15.47 1.46
CA ASP A 11 16.88 -15.37 0.33
C ASP A 11 17.43 -13.94 0.19
N TRP A 12 16.57 -12.93 0.32
CA TRP A 12 16.98 -11.53 0.33
C TRP A 12 17.88 -11.17 1.51
N PHE A 13 17.58 -11.68 2.71
CA PHE A 13 18.40 -11.43 3.89
C PHE A 13 19.77 -12.09 3.78
N ASP A 14 19.84 -13.32 3.27
CA ASP A 14 21.06 -14.11 3.17
C ASP A 14 22.15 -13.47 2.27
N GLU A 15 21.80 -12.49 1.44
CA GLU A 15 22.78 -11.68 0.68
C GLU A 15 23.79 -10.95 1.59
N TYR A 16 23.51 -10.83 2.90
CA TYR A 16 24.46 -10.27 3.88
C TYR A 16 25.84 -10.96 3.84
N GLN A 17 25.88 -12.24 3.43
CA GLN A 17 27.13 -13.01 3.31
C GLN A 17 28.09 -12.42 2.29
N ASP A 18 27.56 -11.72 1.28
CA ASP A 18 28.31 -11.08 0.21
C ASP A 18 28.45 -9.56 0.40
N PHE A 19 27.82 -9.02 1.44
CA PHE A 19 27.85 -7.59 1.75
C PHE A 19 29.12 -7.20 2.52
N ASN A 20 29.81 -6.15 2.06
CA ASN A 20 30.95 -5.58 2.77
C ASN A 20 30.47 -4.61 3.87
N PRO A 21 30.72 -4.89 5.17
CA PRO A 21 30.32 -3.99 6.26
C PRO A 21 30.93 -2.58 6.18
N GLY A 22 32.06 -2.41 5.47
CA GLY A 22 32.65 -1.10 5.20
C GLY A 22 31.80 -0.20 4.28
N ASN A 23 30.73 -0.73 3.70
CA ASN A 23 29.81 -0.02 2.84
C ASN A 23 28.49 0.36 3.55
N VAL A 24 28.44 0.38 4.88
CA VAL A 24 27.25 0.78 5.64
C VAL A 24 27.11 2.30 5.70
N ASP A 25 28.22 2.99 5.96
CA ASP A 25 28.25 4.44 6.17
C ASP A 25 29.59 5.03 5.70
N PRO A 26 29.63 5.72 4.54
CA PRO A 26 28.51 5.92 3.62
C PRO A 26 28.13 4.62 2.90
N PHE A 27 26.85 4.50 2.55
CA PHE A 27 26.33 3.36 1.81
C PHE A 27 26.91 3.30 0.40
N ARG A 28 27.45 2.12 0.04
CA ARG A 28 28.01 1.85 -1.29
C ARG A 28 27.54 0.49 -1.79
N VAL A 29 27.25 0.42 -3.08
CA VAL A 29 26.98 -0.86 -3.74
C VAL A 29 28.30 -1.41 -4.29
N SER A 30 28.71 -2.57 -3.81
CA SER A 30 29.86 -3.27 -4.36
C SER A 30 29.52 -3.84 -5.74
N PRO A 31 30.44 -3.77 -6.72
CA PRO A 31 30.28 -4.52 -7.96
C PRO A 31 30.36 -6.03 -7.66
N GLY A 32 29.58 -6.84 -8.37
CA GLY A 32 29.58 -8.29 -8.24
C GLY A 32 28.21 -8.86 -7.90
N ARG A 33 28.11 -9.61 -6.79
CA ARG A 33 26.87 -10.25 -6.35
C ARG A 33 25.83 -9.23 -5.92
N VAL A 34 24.56 -9.61 -6.03
CA VAL A 34 23.43 -8.78 -5.62
C VAL A 34 23.36 -8.76 -4.10
N VAL A 35 23.41 -7.56 -3.52
CA VAL A 35 23.30 -7.33 -2.07
C VAL A 35 22.19 -6.34 -1.70
N THR A 36 21.53 -5.79 -2.72
CA THR A 36 20.61 -4.67 -2.55
C THR A 36 19.30 -5.06 -1.88
N HIS A 37 18.93 -6.35 -1.88
CA HIS A 37 17.75 -6.78 -1.15
C HIS A 37 18.05 -6.84 0.34
N PHE A 38 19.19 -7.41 0.74
CA PHE A 38 19.62 -7.40 2.14
C PHE A 38 19.72 -5.97 2.68
N THR A 39 20.36 -5.06 1.94
CA THR A 39 20.60 -3.70 2.43
C THR A 39 19.29 -2.92 2.62
N GLN A 40 18.26 -3.21 1.82
CA GLN A 40 16.93 -2.65 2.04
C GLN A 40 16.23 -3.27 3.26
N VAL A 41 16.35 -4.60 3.45
CA VAL A 41 15.79 -5.28 4.63
C VAL A 41 16.43 -4.77 5.92
N ALA A 42 17.73 -4.45 5.89
CA ALA A 42 18.50 -3.98 7.04
C ALA A 42 18.58 -2.44 7.15
N TRP A 43 17.77 -1.69 6.39
CA TRP A 43 17.82 -0.23 6.39
C TRP A 43 17.14 0.37 7.63
N ALA A 44 17.88 1.06 8.51
CA ALA A 44 17.40 1.45 9.83
C ALA A 44 16.25 2.47 9.82
N GLU A 45 16.17 3.32 8.81
CA GLU A 45 15.07 4.30 8.70
C GLU A 45 13.78 3.68 8.15
N THR A 46 13.86 2.50 7.51
CA THR A 46 12.70 1.83 6.95
C THR A 46 11.83 1.28 8.08
N ARG A 47 10.55 1.63 8.06
CA ARG A 47 9.62 1.34 9.16
C ARG A 47 8.41 0.51 8.74
N TYR A 48 7.97 0.68 7.50
CA TYR A 48 6.79 0.04 6.95
C TYR A 48 7.16 -0.82 5.77
N ILE A 49 6.50 -1.97 5.66
CA ILE A 49 6.64 -2.90 4.54
C ILE A 49 5.25 -3.35 4.10
N GLY A 50 5.04 -3.40 2.78
CA GLY A 50 3.86 -3.98 2.18
C GLY A 50 4.26 -4.90 1.03
N CYS A 51 3.85 -6.17 1.11
CA CYS A 51 4.22 -7.18 0.11
C CYS A 51 3.00 -7.67 -0.66
N GLY A 52 3.21 -7.99 -1.94
CA GLY A 52 2.21 -8.57 -2.83
C GLY A 52 2.78 -9.74 -3.59
N TYR A 53 1.89 -10.65 -4.00
CA TYR A 53 2.23 -11.79 -4.83
C TYR A 53 1.28 -11.87 -6.02
N THR A 54 1.84 -12.16 -7.18
CA THR A 54 1.05 -12.46 -8.38
C THR A 54 1.69 -13.56 -9.20
N HIS A 55 0.88 -14.16 -10.06
CA HIS A 55 1.26 -15.14 -11.05
C HIS A 55 0.74 -14.70 -12.42
N TYR A 56 1.59 -14.75 -13.44
CA TYR A 56 1.26 -14.23 -14.76
C TYR A 56 1.86 -15.10 -15.86
N LYS A 57 1.28 -15.03 -17.06
CA LYS A 57 1.86 -15.63 -18.27
C LYS A 57 2.48 -14.55 -19.12
N LEU A 58 3.65 -14.84 -19.69
CA LEU A 58 4.18 -13.99 -20.76
C LEU A 58 3.46 -14.33 -22.06
N ARG A 59 3.20 -13.29 -22.87
CA ARG A 59 2.64 -13.49 -24.21
C ARG A 59 3.68 -14.25 -25.05
N ASN A 60 3.25 -15.31 -25.74
CA ASN A 60 4.10 -16.19 -26.56
C ASN A 60 5.15 -17.02 -25.77
N ASP A 61 4.99 -17.21 -24.45
CA ASP A 61 5.79 -18.20 -23.70
C ASP A 61 5.04 -19.53 -23.67
N ASP A 62 5.18 -20.30 -24.75
CA ASP A 62 4.53 -21.60 -24.93
C ASP A 62 5.28 -22.74 -24.19
N ASN A 63 6.18 -22.42 -23.26
CA ASN A 63 6.93 -23.43 -22.52
C ASN A 63 5.98 -24.24 -21.61
N PRO A 64 5.71 -25.53 -21.92
CA PRO A 64 4.74 -26.33 -21.18
C PRO A 64 5.20 -26.63 -19.75
N ARG A 65 6.50 -26.45 -19.43
CA ARG A 65 7.06 -26.66 -18.08
C ARG A 65 6.90 -25.45 -17.16
N PHE A 66 6.74 -24.24 -17.70
CA PHE A 66 6.67 -22.99 -16.92
C PHE A 66 5.52 -22.11 -17.39
N SER A 67 4.32 -22.68 -17.37
CA SER A 67 3.10 -22.05 -17.86
C SER A 67 2.71 -20.77 -17.12
N TYR A 68 3.26 -20.50 -15.93
CA TYR A 68 3.08 -19.25 -15.19
C TYR A 68 4.38 -18.82 -14.50
N LYS A 69 4.71 -17.53 -14.59
CA LYS A 69 5.76 -16.87 -13.80
C LYS A 69 5.17 -16.42 -12.46
N LYS A 70 6.02 -16.37 -11.44
CA LYS A 70 5.68 -15.96 -10.09
C LYS A 70 6.42 -14.66 -9.76
N LEU A 71 5.71 -13.66 -9.26
CA LEU A 71 6.28 -12.38 -8.82
C LEU A 71 5.90 -12.14 -7.37
N PHE A 72 6.91 -11.98 -6.53
CA PHE A 72 6.78 -11.53 -5.15
C PHE A 72 7.52 -10.21 -5.03
N ALA A 73 6.84 -9.18 -4.55
CA ALA A 73 7.40 -7.84 -4.44
C ALA A 73 7.03 -7.23 -3.09
N CYS A 74 7.96 -6.48 -2.50
CA CYS A 74 7.73 -5.72 -1.28
C CYS A 74 8.12 -4.27 -1.51
N ASN A 75 7.26 -3.36 -1.05
CA ASN A 75 7.54 -1.93 -0.99
C ASN A 75 7.92 -1.57 0.45
N TYR A 76 8.89 -0.67 0.59
CA TYR A 76 9.46 -0.25 1.86
C TYR A 76 9.28 1.26 2.03
N ALA A 77 8.90 1.70 3.22
CA ALA A 77 8.73 3.12 3.54
C ALA A 77 9.28 3.48 4.93
N PRO A 78 10.06 4.57 5.06
CA PRO A 78 10.86 5.17 4.00
C PRO A 78 11.70 4.14 3.22
N GLY A 79 11.94 4.41 1.94
CA GLY A 79 12.80 3.56 1.11
C GLY A 79 14.28 3.70 1.51
N GLY A 80 15.04 2.63 1.30
CA GLY A 80 16.47 2.56 1.61
C GLY A 80 17.35 2.61 0.37
N ASN A 81 18.55 2.03 0.47
CA ASN A 81 19.53 1.90 -0.61
C ASN A 81 19.97 3.21 -1.27
N MET A 82 19.92 4.30 -0.51
CA MET A 82 20.36 5.61 -1.00
C MET A 82 21.88 5.68 -0.95
N ILE A 83 22.53 5.65 -2.12
CA ILE A 83 23.99 5.75 -2.23
C ILE A 83 24.48 7.03 -1.54
N GLY A 84 25.51 6.89 -0.71
CA GLY A 84 26.07 8.00 0.06
C GLY A 84 25.32 8.35 1.36
N LYS A 85 24.16 7.73 1.64
CA LYS A 85 23.48 7.81 2.95
C LYS A 85 23.96 6.69 3.88
N SER A 86 23.62 6.75 5.16
CA SER A 86 23.92 5.68 6.11
C SER A 86 22.81 4.62 6.08
N MET A 87 23.17 3.35 5.91
CA MET A 87 22.20 2.25 5.97
C MET A 87 21.66 2.04 7.39
N TYR A 88 22.56 2.09 8.37
CA TYR A 88 22.24 2.15 9.79
C TYR A 88 23.41 2.78 10.54
N LYS A 89 23.14 3.37 11.71
CA LYS A 89 24.19 3.92 12.57
C LYS A 89 24.92 2.79 13.29
N ILE A 90 26.25 2.75 13.15
CA ILE A 90 27.09 1.78 13.85
C ILE A 90 27.16 2.15 15.34
N GLY A 91 26.84 1.19 16.21
CA GLY A 91 26.84 1.40 17.65
C GLY A 91 26.22 0.24 18.42
N ALA A 92 26.10 0.40 19.74
CA ALA A 92 25.39 -0.57 20.56
C ALA A 92 23.90 -0.55 20.22
N ALA A 93 23.23 -1.72 20.31
CA ALA A 93 21.80 -1.81 20.06
C ALA A 93 21.04 -0.79 20.93
N CYS A 94 20.06 -0.13 20.33
CA CYS A 94 19.26 0.93 20.96
C CYS A 94 20.00 2.18 21.46
N SER A 95 21.31 2.33 21.24
CA SER A 95 22.05 3.50 21.75
C SER A 95 21.65 4.83 21.09
N ALA A 96 20.93 4.75 19.98
CA ALA A 96 20.50 5.91 19.19
C ALA A 96 19.06 5.78 18.68
N CYS A 97 18.15 5.19 19.48
CA CYS A 97 16.74 5.13 19.10
C CYS A 97 16.15 6.54 18.88
N PRO A 98 15.35 6.75 17.82
CA PRO A 98 14.71 8.04 17.56
C PRO A 98 13.79 8.48 18.70
N MET A 99 13.62 9.79 18.85
CA MET A 99 12.66 10.36 19.80
C MET A 99 11.25 9.81 19.55
N GLY A 100 10.56 9.44 20.62
CA GLY A 100 9.22 8.84 20.55
C GLY A 100 9.19 7.33 20.29
N THR A 101 10.36 6.70 20.14
CA THR A 101 10.47 5.23 20.07
C THR A 101 11.00 4.63 21.38
N VAL A 102 10.72 3.35 21.60
CA VAL A 102 11.17 2.55 22.73
C VAL A 102 12.02 1.41 22.20
N CYS A 103 13.07 1.07 22.95
CA CYS A 103 13.90 -0.10 22.66
C CYS A 103 13.22 -1.38 23.12
N ASP A 104 13.02 -2.32 22.20
CA ASP A 104 12.81 -3.71 22.55
C ASP A 104 14.17 -4.35 22.89
N LYS A 105 14.38 -4.62 24.18
CA LYS A 105 15.64 -5.20 24.69
C LYS A 105 15.89 -6.62 24.21
N ALA A 106 14.85 -7.36 23.81
CA ALA A 106 15.00 -8.74 23.33
C ALA A 106 15.56 -8.78 21.91
N THR A 107 15.14 -7.84 21.05
CA THR A 107 15.54 -7.79 19.64
C THR A 107 16.61 -6.73 19.34
N GLY A 108 16.75 -5.72 20.21
CA GLY A 108 17.62 -4.57 19.97
C GLY A 108 17.04 -3.55 18.99
N LEU A 109 15.74 -3.65 18.65
CA LEU A 109 15.06 -2.78 17.70
C LEU A 109 14.29 -1.65 18.39
N CYS A 110 14.17 -0.51 17.72
CA CYS A 110 13.37 0.62 18.17
C CYS A 110 11.96 0.52 17.57
N TYR A 111 10.91 0.65 18.39
CA TYR A 111 9.52 0.63 17.94
C TYR A 111 8.73 1.79 18.56
N THR A 112 7.61 2.18 17.96
CA THR A 112 6.75 3.24 18.53
C THR A 112 5.65 2.60 19.38
N PRO A 113 5.55 2.93 20.67
CA PRO A 113 4.47 2.43 21.51
C PRO A 113 3.09 2.86 20.98
N GLY A 114 2.15 1.93 20.94
CA GLY A 114 0.77 2.21 20.53
C GLY A 114 0.54 2.35 19.02
N GLU A 115 1.57 2.20 18.19
CA GLU A 115 1.36 1.94 16.77
C GLU A 115 1.03 0.45 16.62
N SER A 116 -0.24 0.13 16.36
CA SER A 116 -0.64 -1.24 16.12
C SER A 116 0.04 -1.72 14.84
N ASP A 117 1.05 -2.57 14.99
CA ASP A 117 1.49 -3.47 13.94
C ASP A 117 0.22 -4.06 13.31
N GLY A 118 0.05 -3.98 11.98
CA GLY A 118 -1.16 -4.40 11.28
C GLY A 118 -1.52 -5.90 11.40
N LEU A 119 -1.01 -6.60 12.41
CA LEU A 119 -1.43 -7.89 12.92
C LEU A 119 -2.49 -7.74 14.03
N ASP A 120 -3.54 -6.97 13.80
CA ASP A 120 -4.81 -7.22 14.52
C ASP A 120 -5.74 -8.00 13.60
N SER A 121 -5.64 -9.33 13.68
CA SER A 121 -6.66 -10.26 13.20
C SER A 121 -7.80 -10.39 14.23
N SER A 122 -8.30 -9.28 14.75
CA SER A 122 -9.44 -9.19 15.65
C SER A 122 -9.86 -7.74 15.95
N GLY A 123 -9.66 -6.83 14.99
CA GLY A 123 -10.17 -5.47 15.07
C GLY A 123 -11.67 -5.46 14.80
N GLY A 124 -12.47 -5.78 15.82
CA GLY A 124 -13.89 -5.47 15.86
C GLY A 124 -14.06 -3.97 15.65
N SER A 125 -14.28 -3.56 14.40
CA SER A 125 -14.70 -2.21 14.05
C SER A 125 -16.02 -1.94 14.77
N THR A 126 -15.97 -1.31 15.94
CA THR A 126 -17.14 -0.67 16.54
C THR A 126 -17.43 0.60 15.74
N ARG A 127 -17.78 0.44 14.46
CA ARG A 127 -18.50 1.48 13.72
C ARG A 127 -19.83 1.65 14.42
N SER A 128 -20.07 2.82 14.97
CA SER A 128 -21.36 3.14 15.57
C SER A 128 -22.46 2.89 14.53
N PRO A 129 -23.55 2.17 14.86
CA PRO A 129 -24.67 1.95 13.95
C PRO A 129 -25.26 3.26 13.40
N TRP A 130 -25.15 4.33 14.18
CA TRP A 130 -25.59 5.68 13.83
C TRP A 130 -24.86 6.29 12.62
N GLY A 131 -23.57 5.99 12.41
CA GLY A 131 -22.82 6.52 11.28
C GLY A 131 -23.31 5.97 9.94
N ILE A 132 -23.59 4.66 9.88
CA ILE A 132 -24.06 3.99 8.65
C ILE A 132 -25.47 4.48 8.28
N ILE A 133 -26.35 4.62 9.27
CA ILE A 133 -27.71 5.13 9.08
C ILE A 133 -27.68 6.58 8.56
N ALA A 134 -26.78 7.42 9.06
CA ALA A 134 -26.62 8.80 8.59
C ALA A 134 -26.15 8.87 7.12
N PHE A 135 -25.20 8.02 6.70
CA PHE A 135 -24.75 7.97 5.30
C PHE A 135 -25.85 7.49 4.34
N PHE A 136 -26.65 6.49 4.74
CA PHE A 136 -27.76 6.03 3.90
C PHE A 136 -28.89 7.07 3.82
N LEU A 137 -29.24 7.74 4.92
CA LEU A 137 -30.26 8.79 4.92
C LEU A 137 -29.83 10.01 4.08
N LEU A 138 -28.59 10.47 4.22
CA LEU A 138 -28.07 11.58 3.41
C LEU A 138 -27.97 11.21 1.92
N GLY A 139 -27.59 9.98 1.60
CA GLY A 139 -27.59 9.47 0.23
C GLY A 139 -28.99 9.40 -0.40
N ILE A 140 -30.00 8.92 0.35
CA ILE A 140 -31.39 8.87 -0.11
C ILE A 140 -31.95 10.28 -0.35
N ILE A 141 -31.67 11.23 0.54
CA ILE A 141 -32.11 12.63 0.40
C ILE A 141 -31.46 13.27 -0.85
N ALA A 142 -30.16 13.04 -1.07
CA ALA A 142 -29.47 13.56 -2.26
C ALA A 142 -30.05 12.97 -3.57
N MET A 143 -30.32 11.66 -3.61
CA MET A 143 -30.94 11.02 -4.77
C MET A 143 -32.36 11.52 -5.03
N ALA A 144 -33.16 11.74 -3.98
CA ALA A 144 -34.50 12.31 -4.12
C ALA A 144 -34.47 13.74 -4.68
N ALA A 145 -33.54 14.58 -4.21
CA ALA A 145 -33.40 15.96 -4.70
C ALA A 145 -33.02 16.00 -6.19
N VAL A 146 -32.10 15.12 -6.62
CA VAL A 146 -31.72 14.99 -8.04
C VAL A 146 -32.91 14.52 -8.88
N CYS A 147 -33.65 13.51 -8.44
CA CYS A 147 -34.83 13.01 -9.15
C CYS A 147 -35.93 14.09 -9.27
N ILE A 148 -36.23 14.81 -8.19
CA ILE A 148 -37.22 15.89 -8.20
C ILE A 148 -36.78 17.01 -9.15
N GLY A 149 -35.48 17.38 -9.14
CA GLY A 149 -34.93 18.35 -10.08
C GLY A 149 -35.07 17.93 -11.54
N ILE A 150 -34.75 16.67 -11.86
CA ILE A 150 -34.89 16.13 -13.23
C ILE A 150 -36.36 16.12 -13.68
N ILE A 151 -37.29 15.74 -12.80
CA ILE A 151 -38.73 15.74 -13.10
C ILE A 151 -39.22 17.17 -13.35
N TYR A 152 -38.84 18.12 -12.48
CA TYR A 152 -39.24 19.52 -12.61
C TYR A 152 -38.72 20.16 -13.90
N VAL A 153 -37.45 19.91 -14.26
CA VAL A 153 -36.87 20.37 -15.52
C VAL A 153 -37.63 19.80 -16.72
N ARG A 154 -37.93 18.49 -16.73
CA ARG A 154 -38.74 17.87 -17.79
C ARG A 154 -40.14 18.46 -17.89
N SER A 155 -40.80 18.74 -16.76
CA SER A 155 -42.12 19.38 -16.75
C SER A 155 -42.10 20.81 -17.31
N ILE A 156 -41.05 21.58 -17.04
CA ILE A 156 -40.86 22.92 -17.62
C ILE A 156 -40.65 22.83 -19.13
N THR A 157 -39.77 21.92 -19.59
CA THR A 157 -39.51 21.75 -21.03
C THR A 157 -40.77 21.32 -21.77
N LEU A 158 -41.55 20.39 -21.22
CA LEU A 158 -42.83 19.94 -21.81
C LEU A 158 -43.89 21.05 -21.86
N ARG A 159 -43.93 21.95 -20.86
CA ARG A 159 -44.84 23.10 -20.86
C ARG A 159 -44.44 24.16 -21.88
N SER A 160 -43.15 24.29 -22.21
CA SER A 160 -42.66 25.21 -23.25
C SER A 160 -42.95 24.73 -24.68
N SER A 161 -43.24 23.45 -24.90
CA SER A 161 -43.43 22.85 -26.23
C SER A 161 -44.88 22.78 -26.71
N TYR A 162 -45.84 23.40 -26.01
CA TYR A 162 -47.23 23.50 -26.49
C TYR A 162 -47.46 24.86 -27.16
N PRO A 163 -47.27 25.01 -28.49
CA PRO A 163 -47.78 26.18 -29.20
C PRO A 163 -49.31 26.14 -29.19
N THR A 164 -49.91 27.28 -28.84
CA THR A 164 -51.34 27.56 -28.92
C THR A 164 -51.86 27.28 -30.33
N GLN A 165 -52.85 26.39 -30.46
CA GLN A 165 -53.57 26.15 -31.71
C GLN A 165 -54.37 27.41 -32.06
N GLU A 166 -53.93 28.16 -33.08
CA GLU A 166 -54.81 29.07 -33.83
C GLU A 166 -55.64 28.24 -34.83
N PRO A 167 -56.95 28.49 -34.98
CA PRO A 167 -57.78 27.81 -35.98
C PRO A 167 -57.82 28.59 -37.30
N CYS A 168 -58.29 27.91 -38.36
CA CYS A 168 -58.73 28.43 -39.67
C CYS A 168 -57.63 28.52 -40.76
N THR A 169 -57.86 28.24 -42.05
CA THR A 169 -59.08 28.00 -42.86
C THR A 169 -58.69 27.48 -44.26
N SER A 170 -59.70 27.11 -45.05
CA SER A 170 -59.73 26.49 -46.39
C SER A 170 -58.72 26.96 -47.43
#